data_AF-A0A2A3SWI5-F1
#
_entry.id   AF-A0A2A3SWI5-F1
#
_cell.length_a   1.000
_cell.length_b   1.000
_cell.length_c   1.000
_cell.angle_alpha   90.00
_cell.angle_beta   90.00
_cell.angle_gamma   90.00
#
_symmetry.space_group_name_H-M   'P 1'
#
loop_
_entity.id
_entity.type
_entity.pdbx_description
1 polymer ?
#
loop_
_entity_poly.entity_id
_entity_poly.type
_entity_poly.pdbx_seq_one_letter_code
_entity_poly.pdbx_strand_id
1 'polypeptide(L)'
;MGCAWTNLRKQHGRGRAERGMEPRRSWVMAAFLPLLLLGAPWVSVPELPTTPDTLEPGPLVGMAVVITLDTHWTSEAWNSLREDGMEPLRQLTPNKVLGWDMEATPALAGTWDVTAYEGGAEYRAALASGPFAEHRVVLEPRLPHTVQQRVFGVLSDARLIPEWIRIPTSGSPLPAALLISTPEAVEWWWPSIESAPGIRWVEPVLETKARNDVAASIMERGATSSHPAWLYGIDGSGIVIANADSG
;
A
#
# COMPACT_ATOMS: atom_id res chain seq x y z
N MET A 1 18.39 -60.77 11.48
CA MET A 1 18.85 -61.55 10.33
C MET A 1 19.36 -60.57 9.26
N GLY A 2 20.61 -60.75 8.80
CA GLY A 2 21.27 -60.03 7.68
C GLY A 2 21.83 -58.64 8.03
N CYS A 3 23.08 -58.47 8.49
CA CYS A 3 24.35 -58.36 7.73
C CYS A 3 24.28 -57.37 6.54
N ALA A 4 25.00 -56.25 6.44
CA ALA A 4 26.40 -55.83 6.71
C ALA A 4 27.08 -55.39 5.38
N TRP A 5 28.19 -54.65 5.50
CA TRP A 5 29.16 -54.09 4.52
C TRP A 5 29.15 -52.55 4.51
N THR A 6 29.99 -51.78 5.26
CA THR A 6 31.47 -51.62 5.31
C THR A 6 32.15 -51.63 3.92
N ASN A 7 33.14 -50.83 3.54
CA ASN A 7 34.10 -49.88 4.13
C ASN A 7 34.84 -49.22 2.92
N LEU A 8 35.43 -48.02 3.03
CA LEU A 8 36.90 -47.83 2.98
C LEU A 8 37.32 -46.34 2.97
N ARG A 9 38.27 -46.04 3.87
CA ARG A 9 39.11 -44.83 4.00
C ARG A 9 40.23 -44.77 2.96
N LYS A 10 40.81 -43.57 2.76
CA LYS A 10 42.24 -43.16 2.96
C LYS A 10 42.63 -42.05 1.98
N GLN A 11 43.62 -41.17 2.18
CA GLN A 11 44.33 -40.56 3.33
C GLN A 11 45.25 -39.47 2.70
N HIS A 12 45.68 -38.51 3.49
CA HIS A 12 46.61 -37.40 3.20
C HIS A 12 48.00 -37.73 2.61
N GLY A 13 48.63 -36.71 1.99
CA GLY A 13 50.09 -36.41 2.08
C GLY A 13 50.64 -35.68 0.84
N ARG A 14 50.94 -34.37 0.85
CA ARG A 14 52.16 -33.61 1.30
C ARG A 14 53.38 -33.63 0.34
N GLY A 15 53.87 -32.44 -0.05
CA GLY A 15 55.22 -32.15 -0.60
C GLY A 15 55.20 -30.96 -1.58
N ARG A 16 55.47 -29.70 -1.16
CA ARG A 16 56.75 -28.96 -0.96
C ARG A 16 57.39 -28.39 -2.25
N ALA A 17 57.19 -27.08 -2.41
CA ALA A 17 58.05 -25.98 -2.91
C ALA A 17 59.01 -26.19 -4.10
N GLU A 18 58.86 -25.34 -5.13
CA GLU A 18 59.99 -24.71 -5.81
C GLU A 18 59.74 -23.22 -6.07
N ARG A 19 60.79 -22.43 -5.83
CA ARG A 19 60.93 -20.98 -6.07
C ARG A 19 61.34 -20.76 -7.52
N GLY A 20 60.82 -19.71 -8.16
CA GLY A 20 61.32 -19.27 -9.45
C GLY A 20 60.73 -17.93 -9.92
N MET A 21 61.39 -16.85 -9.51
CA MET A 21 61.65 -15.61 -10.28
C MET A 21 60.46 -14.83 -10.89
N GLU A 22 60.16 -13.65 -10.31
CA GLU A 22 59.51 -12.55 -11.05
C GLU A 22 60.40 -12.06 -12.21
N PRO A 23 59.81 -11.37 -13.20
CA PRO A 23 60.08 -9.94 -13.23
C PRO A 23 58.87 -9.06 -13.58
N ARG A 24 58.70 -8.00 -12.78
CA ARG A 24 58.48 -6.62 -13.22
C ARG A 24 57.23 -6.37 -14.07
N ARG A 25 56.16 -5.93 -13.40
CA ARG A 25 55.27 -4.84 -13.85
C ARG A 25 54.22 -4.55 -12.78
N SER A 26 54.40 -3.45 -12.05
CA SER A 26 53.35 -2.49 -11.66
C SER A 26 53.83 -1.68 -10.42
N TRP A 27 54.89 -0.92 -10.61
CA TRP A 27 55.34 0.09 -9.63
C TRP A 27 54.67 1.46 -9.86
N VAL A 28 53.55 1.50 -10.58
CA VAL A 28 52.85 2.77 -10.92
C VAL A 28 51.65 3.05 -10.00
N MET A 29 51.18 2.07 -9.21
CA MET A 29 49.99 2.24 -8.37
C MET A 29 50.26 2.53 -6.88
N ALA A 30 51.52 2.51 -6.42
CA ALA A 30 51.83 2.65 -4.99
C ALA A 30 52.17 4.08 -4.53
N ALA A 31 52.24 5.05 -5.44
CA ALA A 31 52.60 6.45 -5.11
C ALA A 31 51.42 7.45 -5.20
N PHE A 32 50.22 7.01 -5.60
CA PHE A 32 49.07 7.90 -5.77
C PHE A 32 48.17 8.04 -4.54
N LEU A 33 48.30 7.15 -3.54
CA LEU A 33 47.43 7.17 -2.37
C LEU A 33 47.82 8.17 -1.25
N PRO A 34 49.10 8.51 -1.01
CA PRO A 34 49.43 9.52 0.00
C PRO A 34 49.41 10.95 -0.55
N LEU A 35 49.48 11.16 -1.87
CA LEU A 35 49.47 12.50 -2.48
C LEU A 35 48.06 13.07 -2.67
N LEU A 36 47.02 12.23 -2.60
CA LEU A 36 45.60 12.63 -2.67
C LEU A 36 45.04 13.13 -1.32
N LEU A 37 45.77 12.96 -0.22
CA LEU A 37 45.36 13.35 1.14
C LEU A 37 46.00 14.66 1.64
N LEU A 38 46.89 15.28 0.86
CA LEU A 38 47.63 16.49 1.26
C LEU A 38 47.19 17.77 0.53
N GLY A 39 46.18 17.70 -0.33
CA GLY A 39 45.72 18.80 -1.17
C GLY A 39 44.24 19.16 -1.07
N ALA A 40 43.48 18.56 -0.13
CA ALA A 40 42.11 18.98 0.10
C ALA A 40 42.14 20.30 0.90
N PRO A 41 41.67 21.44 0.34
CA PRO A 41 41.36 22.58 1.20
C PRO A 41 40.40 22.09 2.27
N TRP A 42 40.57 22.57 3.50
CA TRP A 42 39.56 22.45 4.53
C TRP A 42 38.32 23.18 4.04
N VAL A 43 37.53 22.49 3.22
CA VAL A 43 36.15 22.86 2.94
C VAL A 43 35.49 22.63 4.28
N SER A 44 35.19 23.73 4.97
CA SER A 44 34.26 23.73 6.08
C SER A 44 33.11 22.82 5.68
N VAL A 45 32.90 21.74 6.42
CA VAL A 45 31.68 20.94 6.29
C VAL A 45 30.56 21.96 6.32
N PRO A 46 29.78 22.14 5.23
CA PRO A 46 28.59 22.97 5.33
C PRO A 46 27.83 22.36 6.47
N GLU A 47 27.57 23.16 7.49
CA GLU A 47 26.73 22.78 8.62
C GLU A 47 25.54 22.06 7.99
N LEU A 48 25.44 20.74 8.26
CA LEU A 48 24.31 19.95 7.81
C LEU A 48 23.10 20.82 8.16
N PRO A 49 22.19 21.12 7.21
CA PRO A 49 21.01 21.89 7.55
C PRO A 49 20.46 21.21 8.79
N THR A 50 20.39 21.98 9.88
CA THR A 50 19.77 21.55 11.13
C THR A 50 18.58 20.73 10.72
N THR A 51 18.55 19.46 11.18
CA THR A 51 17.44 18.51 11.03
C THR A 51 16.21 19.34 10.74
N PRO A 52 15.59 19.26 9.53
CA PRO A 52 14.47 20.14 9.23
C PRO A 52 13.58 20.00 10.44
N ASP A 53 13.32 21.14 11.12
CA ASP A 53 12.55 21.21 12.34
C ASP A 53 11.54 20.11 12.24
N THR A 54 11.56 19.16 13.21
CA THR A 54 10.52 18.15 13.36
C THR A 54 9.27 18.84 12.88
N LEU A 55 8.75 18.41 11.72
CA LEU A 55 7.65 19.10 11.09
C LEU A 55 6.53 18.87 12.08
N GLU A 56 6.40 19.77 13.06
CA GLU A 56 5.26 19.94 13.92
C GLU A 56 4.13 19.74 12.95
N PRO A 57 3.32 18.66 13.07
CA PRO A 57 2.33 18.36 12.07
C PRO A 57 1.52 19.64 11.94
N GLY A 58 1.77 20.36 10.84
CA GLY A 58 1.24 21.68 10.67
C GLY A 58 -0.27 21.56 10.85
N PRO A 59 -0.93 22.58 11.44
CA PRO A 59 -2.37 22.54 11.67
C PRO A 59 -3.05 21.97 10.44
N LEU A 60 -4.03 21.08 10.63
CA LEU A 60 -4.79 20.41 9.56
C LEU A 60 -4.89 21.31 8.33
N VAL A 61 -4.07 21.04 7.31
CA VAL A 61 -4.12 21.83 6.08
C VAL A 61 -5.31 21.28 5.35
N GLY A 62 -6.43 21.91 5.65
CA GLY A 62 -7.71 21.58 5.10
C GLY A 62 -8.60 20.67 5.92
N MET A 63 -9.88 20.69 5.59
CA MET A 63 -10.92 19.88 6.21
C MET A 63 -11.90 19.36 5.15
N ALA A 64 -12.50 18.22 5.44
CA ALA A 64 -13.59 17.71 4.63
C ALA A 64 -14.83 18.60 4.79
N VAL A 65 -15.42 18.99 3.67
CA VAL A 65 -16.60 19.86 3.61
C VAL A 65 -17.61 19.34 2.62
N VAL A 66 -18.88 19.66 2.85
CA VAL A 66 -19.97 19.39 1.91
C VAL A 66 -20.34 20.69 1.21
N ILE A 67 -20.26 20.68 -0.11
CA ILE A 67 -20.67 21.80 -0.95
C ILE A 67 -22.02 21.47 -1.56
N THR A 68 -23.00 22.36 -1.35
CA THR A 68 -24.36 22.23 -1.85
C THR A 68 -24.62 23.27 -2.94
N LEU A 69 -25.34 22.87 -3.98
CA LEU A 69 -25.87 23.75 -5.00
C LEU A 69 -27.41 23.68 -5.01
N ASP A 70 -28.05 24.76 -5.43
CA ASP A 70 -29.50 24.74 -5.73
C ASP A 70 -29.81 23.91 -6.98
N THR A 71 -28.80 23.66 -7.81
CA THR A 71 -28.89 22.89 -9.06
C THR A 71 -28.00 21.65 -9.00
N HIS A 72 -27.90 20.90 -10.10
CA HIS A 72 -27.01 19.75 -10.18
C HIS A 72 -25.55 20.18 -10.38
N TRP A 73 -24.62 19.33 -9.94
CA TRP A 73 -23.20 19.52 -10.25
C TRP A 73 -22.91 19.33 -11.74
N THR A 74 -22.20 20.29 -12.34
CA THR A 74 -21.67 20.22 -13.70
C THR A 74 -20.15 20.11 -13.68
N SER A 75 -19.53 19.72 -14.80
CA SER A 75 -18.08 19.73 -14.92
C SER A 75 -17.48 21.14 -14.78
N GLU A 76 -18.23 22.18 -15.14
CA GLU A 76 -17.81 23.58 -14.99
C GLU A 76 -17.75 23.95 -13.51
N ALA A 77 -18.84 23.73 -12.76
CA ALA A 77 -18.87 23.98 -11.32
C ALA A 77 -17.80 23.17 -10.56
N TRP A 78 -17.55 21.92 -10.98
CA TRP A 78 -16.49 21.07 -10.43
C TRP A 78 -15.09 21.67 -10.62
N ASN A 79 -14.84 22.32 -11.76
CA ASN A 79 -13.55 22.95 -12.05
C ASN A 79 -13.42 24.30 -11.35
N SER A 80 -14.48 25.11 -11.32
CA SER A 80 -14.50 26.37 -10.57
C SER A 80 -14.21 26.13 -9.08
N LEU A 81 -14.76 25.06 -8.49
CA LEU A 81 -14.46 24.69 -7.12
C LEU A 81 -12.97 24.43 -6.88
N ARG A 82 -12.28 23.83 -7.87
CA ARG A 82 -10.83 23.59 -7.81
C ARG A 82 -10.03 24.88 -7.99
N GLU A 83 -10.46 25.75 -8.89
CA GLU A 83 -9.85 27.07 -9.08
C GLU A 83 -9.95 27.93 -7.80
N ASP A 84 -11.03 27.75 -7.03
CA ASP A 84 -11.25 28.38 -5.73
C ASP A 84 -10.48 27.72 -4.57
N GLY A 85 -9.68 26.67 -4.83
CA GLY A 85 -8.78 26.08 -3.84
C GLY A 85 -9.33 24.88 -3.06
N MET A 86 -10.47 24.29 -3.46
CA MET A 86 -10.94 23.03 -2.90
C MET A 86 -10.79 21.86 -3.87
N GLU A 87 -10.41 20.68 -3.38
CA GLU A 87 -10.41 19.47 -4.22
C GLU A 87 -11.73 18.70 -4.07
N PRO A 88 -12.57 18.63 -5.11
CA PRO A 88 -13.76 17.79 -5.09
C PRO A 88 -13.41 16.30 -5.09
N LEU A 89 -13.88 15.58 -4.07
CA LEU A 89 -13.57 14.17 -3.85
C LEU A 89 -14.57 13.28 -4.59
N ARG A 90 -15.84 13.34 -4.18
CA ARG A 90 -16.96 12.57 -4.75
C ARG A 90 -18.30 13.27 -4.63
N GLN A 91 -19.21 12.89 -5.51
CA GLN A 91 -20.60 13.29 -5.43
C GLN A 91 -21.34 12.49 -4.33
N LEU A 92 -22.10 13.20 -3.50
CA LEU A 92 -22.96 12.62 -2.46
C LEU A 92 -24.40 12.45 -2.96
N THR A 93 -24.91 13.50 -3.62
CA THR A 93 -26.23 13.56 -4.25
C THR A 93 -26.11 14.39 -5.55
N PRO A 94 -27.12 14.46 -6.42
CA PRO A 94 -27.07 15.30 -7.62
C PRO A 94 -26.61 16.74 -7.36
N ASN A 95 -26.94 17.29 -6.20
CA ASN A 95 -26.66 18.67 -5.79
C ASN A 95 -25.61 18.83 -4.67
N LYS A 96 -25.04 17.74 -4.14
CA LYS A 96 -24.02 17.78 -3.08
C LYS A 96 -22.75 17.07 -3.47
N VAL A 97 -21.62 17.70 -3.23
CA VAL A 97 -20.27 17.14 -3.40
C VAL A 97 -19.52 17.20 -2.08
N LEU A 98 -18.81 16.14 -1.77
CA LEU A 98 -17.79 16.12 -0.74
C LEU A 98 -16.51 16.72 -1.34
N GLY A 99 -16.01 17.79 -0.73
CA GLY A 99 -14.76 18.43 -1.09
C GLY A 99 -13.76 18.39 0.05
N TRP A 100 -12.51 18.60 -0.32
CA TRP A 100 -11.42 18.90 0.60
C TRP A 100 -11.06 20.37 0.43
N ASP A 101 -11.43 21.20 1.41
CA ASP A 101 -10.95 22.58 1.46
C ASP A 101 -9.46 22.53 1.80
N MET A 102 -8.56 22.98 0.92
CA MET A 102 -7.11 22.85 1.14
C MET A 102 -6.58 23.87 2.15
N GLU A 103 -7.23 25.00 2.30
CA GLU A 103 -6.75 26.10 3.12
C GLU A 103 -7.54 26.22 4.45
N ALA A 104 -8.61 25.43 4.61
CA ALA A 104 -9.56 25.53 5.70
C ALA A 104 -10.12 26.96 5.84
N THR A 105 -10.34 27.62 4.70
CA THR A 105 -10.56 29.06 4.66
C THR A 105 -12.04 29.38 4.89
N PRO A 106 -12.39 30.16 5.94
CA PRO A 106 -13.76 30.63 6.15
C PRO A 106 -14.31 31.48 4.99
N ALA A 107 -13.44 31.96 4.10
CA ALA A 107 -13.77 32.83 2.97
C ALA A 107 -14.57 32.13 1.86
N LEU A 108 -14.55 30.80 1.78
CA LEU A 108 -15.28 30.05 0.76
C LEU A 108 -16.80 30.01 1.00
N ALA A 109 -17.23 30.24 2.24
CA ALA A 109 -18.64 30.32 2.63
C ALA A 109 -19.40 31.51 2.01
N GLY A 110 -18.70 32.41 1.29
CA GLY A 110 -19.32 33.50 0.54
C GLY A 110 -19.62 33.19 -0.93
N THR A 111 -18.89 32.25 -1.54
CA THR A 111 -19.06 31.86 -2.95
C THR A 111 -19.86 30.56 -3.08
N TRP A 112 -19.70 29.65 -2.11
CA TRP A 112 -20.31 28.34 -2.09
C TRP A 112 -21.13 28.14 -0.82
N ASP A 113 -22.23 27.39 -0.90
CA ASP A 113 -22.93 26.88 0.28
C ASP A 113 -22.15 25.69 0.84
N VAL A 114 -21.36 25.94 1.89
CA VAL A 114 -20.42 24.98 2.48
C VAL A 114 -20.83 24.64 3.91
N THR A 115 -20.90 23.35 4.21
CA THR A 115 -21.09 22.84 5.57
C THR A 115 -19.98 21.89 5.97
N ALA A 116 -19.75 21.75 7.28
CA ALA A 116 -18.79 20.80 7.80
C ALA A 116 -19.20 19.36 7.44
N TYR A 117 -18.24 18.53 7.02
CA TYR A 117 -18.48 17.11 6.89
C TYR A 117 -18.38 16.44 8.26
N GLU A 118 -19.50 15.91 8.75
CA GLU A 118 -19.58 15.21 10.05
C GLU A 118 -19.36 13.69 9.93
N GLY A 119 -19.06 13.18 8.73
CA GLY A 119 -18.84 11.75 8.53
C GLY A 119 -17.43 11.30 8.91
N GLY A 120 -17.34 10.12 9.52
CA GLY A 120 -16.09 9.40 9.75
C GLY A 120 -15.92 8.22 8.79
N ALA A 121 -14.87 7.43 9.02
CA ALA A 121 -14.68 6.19 8.31
C ALA A 121 -15.80 5.20 8.64
N GLU A 122 -16.29 4.46 7.65
CA GLU A 122 -17.25 3.37 7.87
C GLU A 122 -16.53 2.03 8.06
N TYR A 123 -16.90 1.26 9.09
CA TYR A 123 -16.48 -0.15 9.18
C TYR A 123 -17.49 -1.07 8.48
N ARG A 124 -17.09 -1.72 7.39
CA ARG A 124 -17.96 -2.53 6.51
C ARG A 124 -17.72 -4.03 6.69
N ALA A 125 -18.19 -4.60 7.79
CA ALA A 125 -18.09 -6.04 8.07
C ALA A 125 -19.35 -6.85 7.74
N ALA A 126 -20.39 -6.26 7.14
CA ALA A 126 -21.75 -6.80 7.07
C ALA A 126 -21.90 -8.23 6.49
N LEU A 127 -20.88 -8.77 5.82
CA LEU A 127 -20.91 -10.09 5.20
C LEU A 127 -20.17 -11.18 5.99
N ALA A 128 -19.49 -10.85 7.09
CA ALA A 128 -18.72 -11.82 7.86
C ALA A 128 -18.61 -11.46 9.34
N SER A 129 -18.53 -12.49 10.18
CA SER A 129 -18.33 -12.37 11.62
C SER A 129 -17.08 -13.12 12.02
N GLY A 130 -16.18 -12.47 12.77
CA GLY A 130 -14.98 -13.11 13.30
C GLY A 130 -13.78 -12.17 13.33
N PRO A 131 -12.67 -12.60 13.96
CA PRO A 131 -11.41 -11.90 13.83
C PRO A 131 -10.92 -12.01 12.38
N PHE A 132 -10.56 -10.87 11.79
CA PHE A 132 -9.96 -10.82 10.47
C PHE A 132 -8.49 -10.47 10.62
N ALA A 133 -7.61 -11.23 9.99
CA ALA A 133 -6.18 -10.98 10.04
C ALA A 133 -5.77 -9.75 9.23
N GLU A 134 -6.59 -9.36 8.25
CA GLU A 134 -6.31 -8.29 7.30
C GLU A 134 -7.55 -7.45 7.03
N HIS A 135 -7.33 -6.16 6.85
CA HIS A 135 -8.34 -5.21 6.38
C HIS A 135 -7.83 -4.39 5.22
N ARG A 136 -8.75 -4.05 4.32
CA ARG A 136 -8.53 -3.05 3.30
C ARG A 136 -9.03 -1.70 3.80
N VAL A 137 -8.13 -0.72 3.84
CA VAL A 137 -8.46 0.68 4.09
C VAL A 137 -8.64 1.37 2.75
N VAL A 138 -9.81 1.96 2.53
CA VAL A 138 -10.14 2.68 1.29
C VAL A 138 -10.28 4.16 1.60
N LEU A 139 -9.49 4.98 0.90
CA LEU A 139 -9.52 6.43 1.06
C LEU A 139 -10.64 7.05 0.22
N GLU A 140 -10.96 8.31 0.49
CA GLU A 140 -11.81 9.09 -0.40
C GLU A 140 -11.13 9.23 -1.79
N PRO A 141 -11.90 9.18 -2.89
CA PRO A 141 -11.34 9.33 -4.23
C PRO A 141 -10.84 10.76 -4.42
N ARG A 142 -9.78 10.91 -5.24
CA ARG A 142 -9.09 12.19 -5.49
C ARG A 142 -8.54 12.89 -4.25
N LEU A 143 -8.43 12.18 -3.11
CA LEU A 143 -7.86 12.74 -1.90
C LEU A 143 -6.46 13.30 -2.19
N PRO A 144 -6.16 14.57 -1.85
CA PRO A 144 -4.86 15.16 -2.12
C PRO A 144 -3.72 14.33 -1.52
N HIS A 145 -2.61 14.21 -2.23
CA HIS A 145 -1.49 13.36 -1.80
C HIS A 145 -0.97 13.74 -0.40
N THR A 146 -0.93 15.03 -0.08
CA THR A 146 -0.55 15.54 1.26
C THR A 146 -1.47 15.00 2.36
N VAL A 147 -2.76 14.82 2.07
CA VAL A 147 -3.74 14.27 3.00
C VAL A 147 -3.61 12.75 3.08
N GLN A 148 -3.34 12.07 1.96
CA GLN A 148 -3.03 10.63 1.97
C GLN A 148 -1.84 10.31 2.90
N GLN A 149 -0.78 11.11 2.86
CA GLN A 149 0.38 10.95 3.75
C GLN A 149 0.02 11.13 5.23
N ARG A 150 -0.93 12.03 5.56
CA ARG A 150 -1.45 12.16 6.93
C ARG A 150 -2.22 10.93 7.37
N VAL A 151 -3.05 10.37 6.49
CA VAL A 151 -3.73 9.10 6.78
C VAL A 151 -2.70 8.00 7.06
N PHE A 152 -1.59 7.96 6.34
CA PHE A 152 -0.51 7.01 6.64
C PHE A 152 0.13 7.27 8.00
N GLY A 153 0.27 8.54 8.40
CA GLY A 153 0.68 8.92 9.75
C GLY A 153 -0.28 8.39 10.82
N VAL A 154 -1.58 8.63 10.67
CA VAL A 154 -2.63 8.12 11.58
C VAL A 154 -2.60 6.59 11.69
N LEU A 155 -2.47 5.89 10.56
CA LEU A 155 -2.32 4.44 10.55
C LEU A 155 -1.04 3.99 11.27
N SER A 156 0.08 4.69 11.07
CA SER A 156 1.37 4.39 11.72
C SER A 156 1.31 4.60 13.23
N ASP A 157 0.68 5.68 13.69
CA ASP A 157 0.47 5.98 15.11
C ASP A 157 -0.41 4.91 15.78
N ALA A 158 -1.39 4.39 15.04
CA ALA A 158 -2.21 3.24 15.43
C ALA A 158 -1.50 1.88 15.30
N ARG A 159 -0.23 1.86 14.85
CA ARG A 159 0.56 0.64 14.56
C ARG A 159 -0.05 -0.26 13.49
N LEU A 160 -0.87 0.30 12.60
CA LEU A 160 -1.49 -0.35 11.46
C LEU A 160 -0.65 -0.11 10.21
N ILE A 161 0.49 -0.80 10.11
CA ILE A 161 1.44 -0.59 9.01
C ILE A 161 0.89 -1.22 7.72
N PRO A 162 0.75 -0.47 6.62
CA PRO A 162 0.32 -1.03 5.35
C PRO A 162 1.35 -2.02 4.79
N GLU A 163 0.90 -3.24 4.46
CA GLU A 163 1.69 -4.24 3.73
C GLU A 163 1.70 -3.96 2.23
N TRP A 164 0.63 -3.36 1.74
CA TRP A 164 0.45 -3.02 0.34
C TRP A 164 -0.29 -1.69 0.21
N ILE A 165 0.10 -0.92 -0.81
CA ILE A 165 -0.49 0.38 -1.12
C ILE A 165 -0.73 0.47 -2.61
N ARG A 166 -1.95 0.83 -3.00
CA ARG A 166 -2.29 1.26 -4.35
C ARG A 166 -2.71 2.72 -4.33
N ILE A 167 -1.90 3.54 -4.97
CA ILE A 167 -2.17 4.95 -5.20
C ILE A 167 -2.52 5.12 -6.69
N PRO A 168 -3.76 5.50 -7.04
CA PRO A 168 -4.13 5.83 -8.40
C PRO A 168 -3.37 7.06 -8.90
N THR A 169 -3.28 7.21 -10.23
CA THR A 169 -2.74 8.41 -10.85
C THR A 169 -3.48 9.66 -10.35
N SER A 170 -2.76 10.78 -10.20
CA SER A 170 -3.34 12.05 -9.77
C SER A 170 -4.59 12.42 -10.58
N GLY A 171 -5.64 12.90 -9.90
CA GLY A 171 -6.94 13.24 -10.50
C GLY A 171 -7.84 12.04 -10.87
N SER A 172 -7.37 10.80 -10.68
CA SER A 172 -8.15 9.59 -10.94
C SER A 172 -9.43 9.54 -10.07
N PRO A 173 -10.58 9.12 -10.62
CA PRO A 173 -11.79 8.86 -9.84
C PRO A 173 -11.66 7.65 -8.90
N LEU A 174 -10.64 6.80 -9.11
CA LEU A 174 -10.40 5.65 -8.26
C LEU A 174 -9.84 6.10 -6.90
N PRO A 175 -10.26 5.47 -5.79
CA PRO A 175 -9.68 5.72 -4.48
C PRO A 175 -8.33 5.02 -4.32
N ALA A 176 -7.48 5.59 -3.47
CA ALA A 176 -6.34 4.85 -2.94
C ALA A 176 -6.83 3.75 -1.98
N ALA A 177 -6.11 2.63 -1.98
CA ALA A 177 -6.42 1.48 -1.15
C ALA A 177 -5.15 0.93 -0.51
N LEU A 178 -5.26 0.54 0.76
CA LEU A 178 -4.18 -0.04 1.54
C LEU A 178 -4.62 -1.38 2.09
N LEU A 179 -3.68 -2.31 2.21
CA LEU A 179 -3.85 -3.55 2.96
C LEU A 179 -3.09 -3.41 4.28
N ILE A 180 -3.78 -3.58 5.41
CA ILE A 180 -3.20 -3.57 6.75
C ILE A 180 -3.41 -4.94 7.40
N SER A 181 -2.45 -5.39 8.21
CA SER A 181 -2.64 -6.52 9.10
C SER A 181 -3.17 -6.06 10.45
N THR A 182 -4.15 -6.79 10.96
CA THR A 182 -4.94 -6.48 12.16
C THR A 182 -5.09 -7.75 13.00
N PRO A 183 -4.02 -8.22 13.65
CA PRO A 183 -4.07 -9.46 14.43
C PRO A 183 -4.97 -9.34 15.67
N GLU A 184 -5.25 -8.11 16.10
CA GLU A 184 -6.10 -7.80 17.25
C GLU A 184 -7.56 -7.60 16.83
N ALA A 185 -8.47 -7.77 17.81
CA ALA A 185 -9.89 -7.53 17.59
C ALA A 185 -10.16 -6.07 17.19
N VAL A 186 -11.23 -5.85 16.42
CA VAL A 186 -11.57 -4.54 15.84
C VAL A 186 -11.67 -3.43 16.88
N GLU A 187 -12.15 -3.76 18.07
CA GLU A 187 -12.34 -2.84 19.19
C GLU A 187 -11.03 -2.19 19.68
N TRP A 188 -9.87 -2.79 19.39
CA TRP A 188 -8.57 -2.29 19.83
C TRP A 188 -7.98 -1.23 18.93
N TRP A 189 -8.24 -1.29 17.62
CA TRP A 189 -7.59 -0.42 16.63
C TRP A 189 -8.57 0.49 15.90
N TRP A 190 -9.84 0.09 15.77
CA TRP A 190 -10.85 0.88 15.06
C TRP A 190 -11.04 2.29 15.64
N PRO A 191 -11.16 2.49 16.97
CA PRO A 191 -11.33 3.83 17.55
C PRO A 191 -10.18 4.79 17.22
N SER A 192 -8.98 4.27 16.94
CA SER A 192 -7.81 5.09 16.57
C SER A 192 -7.90 5.68 15.17
N ILE A 193 -8.75 5.13 14.29
CA ILE A 193 -8.82 5.53 12.89
C ILE A 193 -10.24 5.87 12.40
N GLU A 194 -11.28 5.62 13.20
CA GLU A 194 -12.68 5.85 12.79
C GLU A 194 -13.00 7.31 12.49
N SER A 195 -12.27 8.24 13.13
CA SER A 195 -12.40 9.68 12.93
C SER A 195 -11.36 10.24 11.94
N ALA A 196 -10.53 9.38 11.34
CA ALA A 196 -9.46 9.83 10.46
C ALA A 196 -10.04 10.45 9.17
N PRO A 197 -9.81 11.75 8.93
CA PRO A 197 -10.37 12.41 7.76
C PRO A 197 -9.70 11.87 6.49
N GLY A 198 -10.52 11.60 5.47
CA GLY A 198 -10.07 11.04 4.20
C GLY A 198 -10.07 9.51 4.12
N ILE A 199 -10.28 8.79 5.23
CA ILE A 199 -10.66 7.37 5.16
C ILE A 199 -12.16 7.30 4.86
N ARG A 200 -12.53 6.60 3.79
CA ARG A 200 -13.92 6.42 3.39
C ARG A 200 -14.54 5.21 4.08
N TRP A 201 -13.86 4.07 4.00
CA TRP A 201 -14.28 2.88 4.73
C TRP A 201 -13.11 1.93 4.96
N VAL A 202 -13.31 1.02 5.91
CA VAL A 202 -12.44 -0.13 6.17
C VAL A 202 -13.27 -1.39 6.07
N GLU A 203 -12.79 -2.37 5.34
CA GLU A 203 -13.47 -3.65 5.14
C GLU A 203 -12.52 -4.82 5.43
N PRO A 204 -13.00 -5.92 6.00
CA PRO A 204 -12.18 -7.11 6.18
C PRO A 204 -11.85 -7.75 4.83
N VAL A 205 -10.64 -8.26 4.70
CA VAL A 205 -10.29 -9.11 3.55
C VAL A 205 -10.84 -10.51 3.81
N LEU A 206 -11.76 -10.94 2.95
CA LEU A 206 -12.39 -12.25 3.06
C LEU A 206 -11.65 -13.26 2.19
N GLU A 207 -11.36 -14.43 2.77
CA GLU A 207 -10.86 -15.57 2.01
C GLU A 207 -11.94 -15.99 0.99
N THR A 208 -11.63 -15.86 -0.30
CA THR A 208 -12.49 -16.42 -1.34
C THR A 208 -12.13 -17.88 -1.54
N LYS A 209 -13.12 -18.76 -1.40
CA LYS A 209 -12.98 -20.18 -1.76
C LYS A 209 -13.59 -20.40 -3.13
N ALA A 210 -12.87 -21.15 -3.95
CA ALA A 210 -13.25 -21.42 -5.33
C ALA A 210 -14.63 -22.13 -5.36
N ARG A 211 -15.64 -21.50 -5.95
CA ARG A 211 -17.02 -22.06 -6.03
C ARG A 211 -17.18 -23.03 -7.21
N ASN A 212 -16.25 -23.01 -8.15
CA ASN A 212 -16.11 -24.01 -9.21
C ASN A 212 -15.87 -25.41 -8.63
N ASP A 213 -15.19 -25.51 -7.49
CA ASP A 213 -14.99 -26.76 -6.77
C ASP A 213 -16.33 -27.36 -6.31
N VAL A 214 -17.18 -26.54 -5.69
CA VAL A 214 -18.51 -27.00 -5.28
C VAL A 214 -19.38 -27.34 -6.48
N ALA A 215 -19.34 -26.53 -7.55
CA ALA A 215 -20.11 -26.78 -8.77
C ALA A 215 -19.67 -28.07 -9.49
N ALA A 216 -18.36 -28.29 -9.63
CA ALA A 216 -17.80 -29.49 -10.23
C ALA A 216 -18.21 -30.74 -9.43
N SER A 217 -18.13 -30.71 -8.09
CA SER A 217 -18.58 -31.82 -7.24
C SER A 217 -20.08 -32.11 -7.40
N ILE A 218 -20.92 -31.07 -7.55
CA ILE A 218 -22.37 -31.24 -7.81
C ILE A 218 -22.58 -31.87 -9.19
N MET A 219 -21.85 -31.44 -10.21
CA MET A 219 -21.96 -31.97 -11.57
C MET A 219 -21.43 -33.40 -11.70
N GLU A 220 -20.35 -33.74 -10.98
CA GLU A 220 -19.74 -35.07 -11.03
C GLU A 220 -20.58 -36.13 -10.31
N ARG A 221 -21.17 -35.80 -9.15
CA ARG A 221 -21.85 -36.82 -8.32
C ARG A 221 -23.07 -36.34 -7.52
N GLY A 222 -23.51 -35.09 -7.70
CA GLY A 222 -24.67 -34.54 -7.00
C GLY A 222 -24.43 -34.17 -5.52
N ALA A 223 -23.17 -33.95 -5.11
CA ALA A 223 -22.82 -33.57 -3.74
C ALA A 223 -22.00 -32.28 -3.70
N THR A 224 -21.91 -31.64 -2.53
CA THR A 224 -21.15 -30.39 -2.35
C THR A 224 -19.67 -30.61 -2.03
N SER A 225 -19.20 -31.85 -1.98
CA SER A 225 -17.81 -32.22 -1.72
C SER A 225 -17.35 -33.46 -2.50
N SER A 226 -16.04 -33.54 -2.73
CA SER A 226 -15.29 -34.60 -3.41
C SER A 226 -15.45 -34.70 -4.92
N HIS A 227 -14.35 -35.06 -5.59
CA HIS A 227 -14.25 -35.14 -7.04
C HIS A 227 -13.72 -36.49 -7.50
N PRO A 228 -14.59 -37.50 -7.64
CA PRO A 228 -14.16 -38.83 -8.06
C PRO A 228 -13.55 -38.83 -9.47
N ALA A 229 -13.90 -37.89 -10.36
CA ALA A 229 -13.31 -37.81 -11.69
C ALA A 229 -11.82 -37.42 -11.66
N TRP A 230 -11.41 -36.64 -10.65
CA TRP A 230 -10.03 -36.22 -10.47
C TRP A 230 -9.09 -37.39 -10.14
N LEU A 231 -9.61 -38.44 -9.48
CA LEU A 231 -8.86 -39.69 -9.25
C LEU A 231 -8.46 -40.39 -10.56
N TYR A 232 -9.16 -40.11 -11.65
CA TYR A 232 -8.87 -40.61 -12.99
C TYR A 232 -8.11 -39.59 -13.85
N GLY A 233 -7.61 -38.49 -13.25
CA GLY A 233 -6.87 -37.44 -13.95
C GLY A 233 -7.73 -36.45 -14.72
N ILE A 234 -9.04 -36.40 -14.43
CA ILE A 234 -9.98 -35.43 -15.04
C ILE A 234 -10.13 -34.23 -14.11
N ASP A 235 -9.01 -33.59 -13.77
CA ASP A 235 -8.91 -32.46 -12.83
C ASP A 235 -8.57 -31.12 -13.54
N GLY A 236 -8.46 -31.14 -14.87
CA GLY A 236 -8.06 -29.99 -15.67
C GLY A 236 -6.55 -29.74 -15.71
N SER A 237 -5.74 -30.59 -15.07
CA SER A 237 -4.28 -30.52 -15.13
C SER A 237 -3.79 -30.65 -16.58
N GLY A 238 -2.97 -29.71 -17.03
CA GLY A 238 -2.44 -29.67 -18.40
C GLY A 238 -3.40 -29.13 -19.46
N ILE A 239 -4.59 -28.65 -19.07
CA ILE A 239 -5.53 -27.98 -19.98
C ILE A 239 -5.29 -26.47 -19.95
N VAL A 240 -5.11 -25.86 -21.12
CA VAL A 240 -5.06 -24.40 -21.29
C VAL A 240 -6.39 -23.94 -21.84
N ILE A 241 -7.10 -23.09 -21.09
CA ILE A 241 -8.32 -22.43 -21.53
C ILE A 241 -7.98 -20.98 -21.84
N ALA A 242 -8.06 -20.60 -23.12
CA ALA A 242 -7.96 -19.20 -23.52
C ALA A 242 -9.38 -18.61 -23.57
N ASN A 243 -9.65 -17.63 -22.72
CA ASN A 243 -10.86 -16.82 -22.82
C ASN A 243 -10.49 -15.44 -23.37
N ALA A 244 -11.16 -15.02 -24.44
CA ALA A 244 -11.02 -13.70 -25.04
C ALA A 244 -12.29 -12.91 -24.77
N ASP A 245 -12.31 -12.21 -23.63
CA ASP A 245 -13.36 -11.30 -23.21
C ASP A 245 -12.73 -9.95 -22.83
N SER A 246 -13.54 -8.99 -22.38
CA SER A 246 -13.11 -7.65 -21.94
C SER A 246 -12.14 -7.61 -20.76
N GLY A 247 -11.85 -8.75 -20.13
CA GLY A 247 -10.95 -8.90 -18.98
C GLY A 247 -11.62 -9.63 -17.83
#